data_AF-A0A2D9QBF5-F1
#
_entry.id   AF-A0A2D9QBF5-F1
#
_cell.length_a   1.000
_cell.length_b   1.000
_cell.length_c   1.000
_cell.angle_alpha   90.00
_cell.angle_beta   90.00
_cell.angle_gamma   90.00
#
_symmetry.space_group_name_H-M   'P 1'
#
loop_
_entity.id
_entity.type
_entity.pdbx_description
1 polymer ?
#
loop_
_entity_poly.entity_id
_entity_poly.type
_entity_poly.pdbx_seq_one_letter_code
_entity_poly.pdbx_strand_id
1 'polypeptide(L)'
;MEEIYQIIVEYKNLHPLRFWTGITLTLVGLGLIFTFLRKRRKSDNPKNSTTKPTLKTDSPKTSQTLTVKPKKSKSSLDKAPKTIRKDYDSTSKNIIPPTEVKEPTATYEPPVIQKPIPKPKIEVSRPKPKPKEDLPQAKAETEKSKNEILKVNYTSSKSEQTDVYPIFRYPKKNTVVRSYRVGTTKRRGFKEEVFQRAIEAVFGNHFIISGELRINTGKDTRPFEPDIAIIGKKNDCLRIDIEIDEPYAGITRQPTHCKGDDTMRDIYFVDRGWIVIRFSEYQVHMYEKQCLRFISDVIKAVSSTYSIPESLARLQPTKDEKLWDVVQAQKWEKAKYREEYLNHEFRAIEERQETIERDFNEQEQNEEKLVKPTSIGIVDKTTSVGFNRVNAHPRDKRIEFYPEPHIYTIDKTPAPSASTIISKFFPEFDSYGKASSLRPSNPLYGLPVDEIVETWNARGMEAANKGTFLHEQIEKYYLGESYQRTEEFHLFEQFVSDHQEIKPYRSEWRVFDDEHHIAGTIDLISKNGLGYDIYDWKRSKKVVDTYSGEPITIDTWGNKGVGQLRDIDDTSFNRYCLQQSLYRYILEKNYNLKISNMFLVVLYPDNDRYYKVPVPYQKDRAEYILRTL
;
A
#
# COMPACT_ATOMS: atom_id res chain seq x y z
N MET A 1 -15.53 -39.52 28.22
CA MET A 1 -14.56 -40.64 28.32
C MET A 1 -15.29 -41.96 28.60
N GLU A 2 -16.22 -41.98 29.55
CA GLU A 2 -17.01 -43.18 29.90
C GLU A 2 -17.93 -43.69 28.78
N GLU A 3 -18.62 -42.79 28.06
CA GLU A 3 -19.48 -43.15 26.93
C GLU A 3 -18.70 -43.78 25.76
N ILE A 4 -17.52 -43.25 25.45
CA ILE A 4 -16.65 -43.79 24.39
C ILE A 4 -16.15 -45.19 24.77
N TYR A 5 -15.81 -45.40 26.06
CA TYR A 5 -15.38 -46.70 26.55
C TYR A 5 -16.51 -47.74 26.41
N GLN A 6 -17.74 -47.38 26.75
CA GLN A 6 -18.89 -48.28 26.61
C GLN A 6 -19.15 -48.66 25.15
N ILE A 7 -19.10 -47.68 24.22
CA ILE A 7 -19.25 -47.94 22.78
C ILE A 7 -18.16 -48.89 22.26
N ILE A 8 -16.92 -48.74 22.71
CA ILE A 8 -15.80 -49.61 22.31
C ILE A 8 -15.99 -51.03 22.83
N VAL A 9 -16.44 -51.19 24.08
CA VAL A 9 -16.71 -52.50 24.70
C VAL A 9 -17.87 -53.19 23.99
N GLU A 10 -18.95 -52.47 23.71
CA GLU A 10 -20.11 -52.99 23.00
C GLU A 10 -19.76 -53.41 21.57
N TYR A 11 -19.01 -52.58 20.84
CA TYR A 11 -18.52 -52.91 19.49
C TYR A 11 -17.58 -54.13 19.48
N LYS A 12 -16.68 -54.23 20.46
CA LYS A 12 -15.79 -55.40 20.63
C LYS A 12 -16.60 -56.69 20.85
N ASN A 13 -17.68 -56.62 21.61
CA ASN A 13 -18.53 -57.78 21.91
C ASN A 13 -19.38 -58.20 20.72
N LEU A 14 -19.93 -57.24 19.96
CA LEU A 14 -20.73 -57.51 18.76
C LEU A 14 -19.88 -57.95 17.55
N HIS A 15 -18.65 -57.45 17.42
CA HIS A 15 -17.81 -57.67 16.25
C HIS A 15 -16.35 -58.02 16.61
N PRO A 16 -16.10 -59.11 17.36
CA PRO A 16 -14.78 -59.42 17.89
C PRO A 16 -13.72 -59.61 16.79
N LEU A 17 -14.09 -60.27 15.68
CA LEU A 17 -13.16 -60.49 14.57
C LEU A 17 -12.74 -59.18 13.91
N ARG A 18 -13.70 -58.28 13.61
CA ARG A 18 -13.41 -56.97 13.00
C ARG A 18 -12.59 -56.09 13.93
N PHE A 19 -12.93 -56.07 15.22
CA PHE A 19 -12.20 -55.32 16.23
C PHE A 19 -10.73 -55.75 16.32
N TRP A 20 -10.46 -57.05 16.45
CA TRP A 20 -9.09 -57.56 16.54
C TRP A 20 -8.33 -57.43 15.22
N THR A 21 -8.97 -57.66 14.07
CA THR A 21 -8.33 -57.43 12.76
C THR A 21 -7.90 -55.97 12.57
N GLY A 22 -8.72 -55.01 12.97
CA GLY A 22 -8.38 -53.58 12.94
C GLY A 22 -7.17 -53.25 13.80
N ILE A 23 -7.11 -53.75 15.05
CA ILE A 23 -5.95 -53.57 15.93
C ILE A 23 -4.69 -54.19 15.31
N THR A 24 -4.77 -55.41 14.78
CA THR A 24 -3.61 -56.07 14.16
C THR A 24 -3.09 -55.33 12.93
N LEU A 25 -3.97 -54.85 12.05
CA LEU A 25 -3.57 -54.05 10.87
C LEU A 25 -2.89 -52.74 11.28
N THR A 26 -3.38 -52.10 12.34
CA THR A 26 -2.81 -50.85 12.86
C THR A 26 -1.41 -51.08 13.43
N LEU A 27 -1.21 -52.17 14.18
CA LEU A 27 0.11 -52.55 14.73
C LEU A 27 1.11 -52.96 13.64
N VAL A 28 0.66 -53.68 12.60
CA VAL A 28 1.49 -54.01 11.44
C VAL A 28 1.90 -52.75 10.67
N GLY A 29 0.97 -51.81 10.47
CA GLY A 29 1.25 -50.51 9.85
C GLY A 29 2.30 -49.70 10.63
N LEU A 30 2.16 -49.63 11.96
CA LEU A 30 3.15 -48.97 12.84
C LEU A 30 4.52 -49.68 12.81
N GLY A 31 4.55 -51.01 12.75
CA GLY A 31 5.78 -51.79 12.60
C GLY A 31 6.50 -51.53 11.26
N LEU A 32 5.75 -51.39 10.17
CA LEU A 32 6.28 -51.02 8.85
C LEU A 32 6.84 -49.59 8.84
N ILE A 33 6.16 -48.64 9.49
CA ILE A 33 6.67 -47.27 9.65
C ILE A 33 7.96 -47.26 10.49
N PHE A 34 8.01 -48.02 11.59
CA PHE A 34 9.19 -48.07 12.45
C PHE A 34 10.39 -48.73 11.76
N THR A 35 10.16 -49.79 10.97
CA THR A 35 11.21 -50.44 10.16
C THR A 35 11.69 -49.55 9.02
N PHE A 36 10.80 -48.78 8.38
CA PHE A 36 11.16 -47.78 7.38
C PHE A 36 12.03 -46.66 7.98
N LEU A 37 11.65 -46.12 9.15
CA LEU A 37 12.43 -45.12 9.88
C LEU A 37 13.80 -45.66 10.35
N ARG A 38 13.86 -46.95 10.74
CA ARG A 38 15.11 -47.61 11.15
C ARG A 38 16.04 -47.91 9.98
N LYS A 39 15.49 -48.20 8.78
CA LYS A 39 16.27 -48.33 7.54
C LYS A 39 16.86 -46.99 7.09
N ARG A 40 16.10 -45.90 7.23
CA ARG A 40 16.59 -44.53 6.97
C ARG A 40 17.76 -44.13 7.88
N ARG A 41 17.72 -44.48 9.17
CA ARG A 41 18.82 -44.21 10.12
C ARG A 41 20.11 -45.01 9.89
N LYS A 42 20.11 -46.05 9.05
CA LYS A 42 21.30 -46.86 8.75
C LYS A 42 22.07 -46.42 7.50
N SER A 43 21.57 -45.44 6.75
CA SER A 43 22.23 -44.94 5.54
C SER A 43 23.26 -43.84 5.80
N ASP A 44 23.23 -43.19 6.97
CA ASP A 44 24.11 -42.07 7.29
C ASP A 44 25.03 -42.42 8.46
N ASN A 45 26.18 -43.02 8.14
CA ASN A 45 27.38 -42.88 8.97
C ASN A 45 28.66 -43.26 8.21
N PRO A 46 29.59 -42.33 7.94
CA PRO A 46 30.98 -42.65 7.71
C PRO A 46 31.79 -42.63 9.02
N LYS A 47 32.82 -43.46 9.05
CA LYS A 47 33.67 -43.81 10.19
C LYS A 47 34.58 -42.66 10.65
N ASN A 48 34.77 -42.59 11.98
CA ASN A 48 35.96 -42.23 12.79
C ASN A 48 36.88 -41.06 12.37
N SER A 49 37.14 -40.12 13.29
CA SER A 49 38.38 -40.14 14.09
C SER A 49 38.38 -39.13 15.26
N THR A 50 39.17 -39.50 16.26
CA THR A 50 39.55 -38.92 17.56
C THR A 50 40.02 -37.46 17.60
N THR A 51 39.61 -36.70 18.64
CA THR A 51 40.48 -36.19 19.73
C THR A 51 39.73 -35.29 20.73
N LYS A 52 39.97 -35.49 22.02
CA LYS A 52 39.78 -34.53 23.14
C LYS A 52 41.04 -33.66 23.25
N PRO A 53 40.96 -32.43 23.78
CA PRO A 53 41.27 -32.24 25.21
C PRO A 53 40.40 -31.21 25.95
N THR A 54 40.64 -31.17 27.25
CA THR A 54 39.85 -30.66 28.38
C THR A 54 40.34 -29.28 28.88
N LEU A 55 39.54 -28.64 29.77
CA LEU A 55 39.86 -27.56 30.75
C LEU A 55 39.83 -26.12 30.20
N LYS A 56 39.35 -25.06 30.87
CA LYS A 56 38.99 -24.80 32.29
C LYS A 56 38.24 -23.45 32.37
N THR A 57 37.34 -23.36 33.36
CA THR A 57 36.96 -22.20 34.20
C THR A 57 37.22 -20.78 33.71
N ASP A 58 36.19 -19.93 33.69
CA ASP A 58 36.00 -18.90 34.74
C ASP A 58 34.71 -18.08 34.54
N SER A 59 33.99 -17.86 35.63
CA SER A 59 33.08 -16.73 35.83
C SER A 59 33.72 -15.86 36.91
N PRO A 60 33.51 -14.52 36.93
CA PRO A 60 32.37 -14.05 37.72
C PRO A 60 31.74 -12.70 37.32
N LYS A 61 30.46 -12.58 37.69
CA LYS A 61 29.81 -11.44 38.40
C LYS A 61 29.36 -10.16 37.65
N THR A 62 28.03 -10.05 37.61
CA THR A 62 27.18 -8.96 38.16
C THR A 62 27.01 -7.65 37.36
N SER A 63 25.76 -7.37 36.98
CA SER A 63 25.06 -6.06 37.11
C SER A 63 23.57 -6.30 36.83
N GLN A 64 22.75 -6.55 37.85
CA GLN A 64 21.83 -5.58 38.46
C GLN A 64 20.98 -4.78 37.47
N THR A 65 19.81 -5.35 37.19
CA THR A 65 18.67 -4.74 36.52
C THR A 65 17.90 -3.89 37.53
N LEU A 66 17.75 -2.59 37.26
CA LEU A 66 16.77 -1.73 37.96
C LEU A 66 15.52 -1.62 37.08
N THR A 67 14.50 -2.39 37.43
CA THR A 67 13.15 -2.30 36.88
C THR A 67 12.34 -1.30 37.71
N VAL A 68 12.00 -0.15 37.13
CA VAL A 68 11.08 0.82 37.73
C VAL A 68 9.64 0.46 37.32
N LYS A 69 8.84 0.03 38.30
CA LYS A 69 7.38 -0.13 38.18
C LYS A 69 6.68 1.23 38.26
N PRO A 70 5.69 1.54 37.39
CA PRO A 70 4.75 2.62 37.66
C PRO A 70 3.57 2.13 38.52
N LYS A 71 3.23 2.95 39.51
CA LYS A 71 2.12 2.78 40.46
C LYS A 71 0.76 2.89 39.76
N LYS A 72 -0.15 1.98 40.08
CA LYS A 72 -1.60 2.09 39.82
C LYS A 72 -2.22 3.12 40.76
N SER A 73 -2.87 4.15 40.21
CA SER A 73 -3.85 4.97 40.92
C SER A 73 -5.25 4.38 40.72
N LYS A 74 -5.99 4.24 41.82
CA LYS A 74 -7.41 3.87 41.82
C LYS A 74 -8.23 5.14 41.59
N SER A 75 -9.16 5.13 40.64
CA SER A 75 -10.38 5.94 40.72
C SER A 75 -11.58 5.08 40.33
N SER A 76 -12.60 5.18 41.16
CA SER A 76 -13.90 4.52 41.10
C SER A 76 -14.76 5.08 39.99
N LEU A 77 -15.38 4.23 39.18
CA LEU A 77 -16.49 4.58 38.30
C LEU A 77 -17.66 3.62 38.48
N ASP A 78 -18.82 4.24 38.51
CA ASP A 78 -20.11 3.73 38.90
C ASP A 78 -20.76 2.74 37.93
N LYS A 79 -21.76 2.06 38.49
CA LYS A 79 -22.59 0.97 37.99
C LYS A 79 -23.18 1.20 36.59
N ALA A 80 -22.99 0.21 35.70
CA ALA A 80 -23.79 0.03 34.49
C ALA A 80 -25.07 -0.80 34.80
N PRO A 81 -26.23 -0.49 34.18
CA PRO A 81 -27.47 -1.22 34.40
C PRO A 81 -27.61 -2.47 33.51
N LYS A 82 -28.40 -3.41 34.04
CA LYS A 82 -28.69 -4.77 33.58
C LYS A 82 -29.40 -4.81 32.23
N THR A 83 -28.94 -5.68 31.34
CA THR A 83 -29.63 -6.10 30.11
C THR A 83 -30.75 -7.10 30.42
N ILE A 84 -31.94 -6.79 29.92
CA ILE A 84 -33.13 -7.66 29.96
C ILE A 84 -33.19 -8.48 28.66
N ARG A 85 -33.26 -9.80 28.80
CA ARG A 85 -33.64 -10.75 27.75
C ARG A 85 -35.07 -10.47 27.30
N LYS A 86 -35.32 -10.46 26.00
CA LYS A 86 -36.64 -10.70 25.43
C LYS A 86 -36.56 -11.89 24.49
N ASP A 87 -37.30 -12.92 24.87
CA ASP A 87 -37.63 -14.09 24.08
C ASP A 87 -38.45 -13.67 22.85
N TYR A 88 -38.17 -14.28 21.70
CA TYR A 88 -39.02 -14.19 20.51
C TYR A 88 -39.69 -15.55 20.30
N ASP A 89 -41.00 -15.51 20.40
CA ASP A 89 -41.93 -16.62 20.21
C ASP A 89 -42.16 -16.88 18.71
N SER A 90 -42.34 -18.16 18.43
CA SER A 90 -42.62 -18.76 17.13
C SER A 90 -44.06 -18.58 16.71
N THR A 91 -44.33 -18.27 15.44
CA THR A 91 -45.56 -18.70 14.76
C THR A 91 -45.34 -18.80 13.25
N SER A 92 -45.79 -19.93 12.70
CA SER A 92 -45.71 -20.32 11.29
C SER A 92 -46.91 -19.84 10.46
N LYS A 93 -46.73 -19.85 9.13
CA LYS A 93 -47.68 -20.00 7.98
C LYS A 93 -47.05 -19.26 6.78
N ASN A 94 -47.00 -19.72 5.54
CA ASN A 94 -47.49 -20.89 4.81
C ASN A 94 -46.57 -21.07 3.59
N ILE A 95 -46.31 -22.33 3.20
CA ILE A 95 -45.49 -22.71 2.04
C ILE A 95 -46.42 -22.93 0.83
N ILE A 96 -46.09 -22.36 -0.32
CA ILE A 96 -46.68 -22.64 -1.63
C ILE A 96 -45.62 -23.40 -2.46
N PRO A 97 -45.97 -24.52 -3.14
CA PRO A 97 -45.01 -25.36 -3.85
C PRO A 97 -44.54 -24.75 -5.20
N PRO A 98 -43.35 -25.15 -5.70
CA PRO A 98 -42.74 -24.58 -6.90
C PRO A 98 -43.31 -25.17 -8.19
N THR A 99 -43.52 -24.29 -9.17
CA THR A 99 -43.94 -24.62 -10.55
C THR A 99 -42.72 -24.91 -11.42
N GLU A 100 -42.76 -26.02 -12.17
CA GLU A 100 -41.80 -26.39 -13.22
C GLU A 100 -41.64 -25.29 -14.28
N VAL A 101 -40.39 -24.94 -14.61
CA VAL A 101 -40.06 -24.17 -15.81
C VAL A 101 -39.04 -24.96 -16.63
N LYS A 102 -39.41 -25.20 -17.89
CA LYS A 102 -38.72 -26.03 -18.87
C LYS A 102 -37.39 -25.42 -19.33
N GLU A 103 -36.38 -26.28 -19.48
CA GLU A 103 -35.08 -25.98 -20.09
C GLU A 103 -35.22 -25.61 -21.58
N PRO A 104 -34.50 -24.58 -22.08
CA PRO A 104 -34.29 -24.37 -23.50
C PRO A 104 -33.05 -25.13 -23.99
N THR A 105 -33.27 -26.05 -24.93
CA THR A 105 -32.27 -26.78 -25.71
C THR A 105 -31.54 -25.84 -26.66
N ALA A 106 -30.22 -25.69 -26.54
CA ALA A 106 -29.39 -24.98 -27.51
C ALA A 106 -28.66 -25.98 -28.43
N THR A 107 -29.01 -25.94 -29.71
CA THR A 107 -28.45 -26.77 -30.79
C THR A 107 -27.09 -26.22 -31.23
N TYR A 108 -26.07 -27.08 -31.25
CA TYR A 108 -24.71 -26.76 -31.70
C TYR A 108 -24.58 -27.03 -33.22
N GLU A 109 -24.29 -25.99 -34.01
CA GLU A 109 -23.84 -26.12 -35.40
C GLU A 109 -22.31 -26.07 -35.48
N PRO A 110 -21.64 -27.01 -36.18
CA PRO A 110 -20.20 -27.02 -36.32
C PRO A 110 -19.69 -25.96 -37.34
N PRO A 111 -18.49 -25.39 -37.13
CA PRO A 111 -17.98 -24.28 -37.94
C PRO A 111 -17.51 -24.71 -39.34
N VAL A 112 -17.86 -23.87 -40.31
CA VAL A 112 -17.52 -23.96 -41.74
C VAL A 112 -16.04 -23.64 -41.99
N ILE A 113 -15.35 -24.52 -42.70
CA ILE A 113 -13.96 -24.38 -43.15
C ILE A 113 -13.87 -23.30 -44.25
N GLN A 114 -13.18 -22.19 -43.97
CA GLN A 114 -12.82 -21.19 -44.99
C GLN A 114 -11.45 -21.50 -45.60
N LYS A 115 -11.36 -21.37 -46.94
CA LYS A 115 -10.15 -21.59 -47.75
C LYS A 115 -9.10 -20.48 -47.53
N PRO A 116 -7.80 -20.74 -47.77
CA PRO A 116 -6.71 -19.84 -47.42
C PRO A 116 -6.63 -18.62 -48.35
N ILE A 117 -6.56 -17.42 -47.77
CA ILE A 117 -6.27 -16.16 -48.47
C ILE A 117 -4.74 -15.95 -48.50
N PRO A 118 -4.13 -15.55 -49.63
CA PRO A 118 -2.68 -15.51 -49.82
C PRO A 118 -1.96 -14.40 -49.02
N LYS A 119 -0.72 -14.70 -48.60
CA LYS A 119 0.19 -13.80 -47.85
C LYS A 119 0.52 -12.52 -48.64
N PRO A 120 0.34 -11.31 -48.07
CA PRO A 120 0.95 -10.09 -48.62
C PRO A 120 2.43 -9.97 -48.21
N LYS A 121 3.24 -9.48 -49.14
CA LYS A 121 4.67 -9.18 -49.01
C LYS A 121 4.91 -8.09 -47.95
N ILE A 122 5.93 -8.29 -47.12
CA ILE A 122 6.40 -7.30 -46.14
C ILE A 122 7.24 -6.26 -46.89
N GLU A 123 6.74 -5.04 -46.99
CA GLU A 123 7.49 -3.85 -47.38
C GLU A 123 7.69 -3.00 -46.12
N VAL A 124 8.96 -2.77 -45.76
CA VAL A 124 9.35 -2.06 -44.54
C VAL A 124 9.02 -0.58 -44.70
N SER A 125 7.88 -0.13 -44.15
CA SER A 125 7.56 1.28 -44.02
C SER A 125 8.05 1.81 -42.66
N ARG A 126 8.85 2.88 -42.69
CA ARG A 126 9.22 3.65 -41.51
C ARG A 126 7.96 4.20 -40.84
N PRO A 127 7.86 4.20 -39.50
CA PRO A 127 6.68 4.71 -38.81
C PRO A 127 6.49 6.20 -39.14
N LYS A 128 5.32 6.54 -39.67
CA LYS A 128 4.88 7.93 -39.83
C LYS A 128 4.79 8.59 -38.43
N PRO A 129 5.23 9.85 -38.28
CA PRO A 129 5.04 10.58 -37.03
C PRO A 129 3.54 10.64 -36.72
N LYS A 130 3.18 10.32 -35.46
CA LYS A 130 1.80 10.43 -34.97
C LYS A 130 1.27 11.86 -35.19
N PRO A 131 -0.04 12.04 -35.48
CA PRO A 131 -0.64 13.37 -35.55
C PRO A 131 -0.41 14.08 -34.21
N LYS A 132 -0.01 15.36 -34.25
CA LYS A 132 -0.05 16.22 -33.07
C LYS A 132 -1.52 16.31 -32.64
N GLU A 133 -1.80 15.78 -31.47
CA GLU A 133 -3.06 15.98 -30.78
C GLU A 133 -3.14 17.48 -30.45
N ASP A 134 -4.13 18.19 -31.01
CA ASP A 134 -4.35 19.62 -30.73
C ASP A 134 -4.96 19.73 -29.33
N LEU A 135 -4.07 19.91 -28.36
CA LEU A 135 -4.37 20.09 -26.95
C LEU A 135 -5.06 21.45 -26.71
N PRO A 136 -5.97 21.56 -25.73
CA PRO A 136 -6.59 22.83 -25.41
C PRO A 136 -5.52 23.86 -25.00
N GLN A 137 -5.57 25.04 -25.62
CA GLN A 137 -4.65 26.14 -25.32
C GLN A 137 -4.75 26.57 -23.85
N ALA A 138 -3.60 26.79 -23.22
CA ALA A 138 -3.48 27.31 -21.88
C ALA A 138 -4.33 28.60 -21.73
N LYS A 139 -5.16 28.66 -20.70
CA LYS A 139 -5.84 29.91 -20.32
C LYS A 139 -4.79 30.86 -19.74
N ALA A 140 -4.82 32.11 -20.23
CA ALA A 140 -3.85 33.14 -19.93
C ALA A 140 -3.64 33.37 -18.43
N GLU A 141 -2.37 33.64 -18.08
CA GLU A 141 -1.90 34.05 -16.76
C GLU A 141 -2.80 35.15 -16.18
N THR A 142 -3.42 34.86 -15.05
CA THR A 142 -4.14 35.89 -14.29
C THR A 142 -3.12 36.67 -13.48
N GLU A 143 -2.87 37.89 -13.96
CA GLU A 143 -2.14 38.99 -13.34
C GLU A 143 -0.61 38.99 -13.50
N LYS A 144 -0.11 40.17 -13.92
CA LYS A 144 1.30 40.51 -14.15
C LYS A 144 2.19 39.98 -13.02
N SER A 145 3.31 39.36 -13.40
CA SER A 145 4.50 39.13 -12.57
C SER A 145 4.75 40.31 -11.63
N LYS A 146 4.23 40.23 -10.40
CA LYS A 146 4.75 41.00 -9.29
C LYS A 146 6.06 40.31 -8.96
N ASN A 147 7.21 40.95 -9.17
CA ASN A 147 8.52 40.48 -8.67
C ASN A 147 8.59 40.41 -7.13
N GLU A 148 7.44 40.31 -6.45
CA GLU A 148 7.29 40.33 -5.01
C GLU A 148 7.09 38.90 -4.50
N ILE A 149 8.07 38.39 -3.76
CA ILE A 149 7.95 37.10 -3.07
C ILE A 149 7.04 37.27 -1.86
N LEU A 150 5.84 36.71 -1.96
CA LEU A 150 4.90 36.66 -0.84
C LEU A 150 5.40 35.74 0.27
N LYS A 151 5.18 36.17 1.51
CA LYS A 151 5.47 35.39 2.71
C LYS A 151 4.28 35.40 3.64
N VAL A 152 4.07 34.29 4.34
CA VAL A 152 3.04 34.16 5.38
C VAL A 152 3.26 35.25 6.43
N ASN A 153 2.30 36.16 6.56
CA ASN A 153 2.38 37.30 7.47
C ASN A 153 1.60 37.10 8.78
N TYR A 154 0.90 35.99 8.91
CA TYR A 154 0.05 35.65 10.05
C TYR A 154 0.68 34.57 10.95
N THR A 155 0.08 34.41 12.11
CA THR A 155 0.21 33.24 12.99
C THR A 155 -1.20 32.72 13.26
N SER A 156 -1.33 31.45 13.62
CA SER A 156 -2.61 30.90 14.06
C SER A 156 -2.70 30.92 15.59
N SER A 157 -3.84 31.33 16.14
CA SER A 157 -4.18 31.12 17.56
C SER A 157 -4.72 29.71 17.84
N LYS A 158 -4.96 28.91 16.80
CA LYS A 158 -5.45 27.52 16.86
C LYS A 158 -4.29 26.55 16.68
N SER A 159 -4.22 25.51 17.51
CA SER A 159 -3.25 24.41 17.38
C SER A 159 -3.59 23.49 16.21
N GLU A 160 -2.57 22.87 15.62
CA GLU A 160 -2.76 21.84 14.60
C GLU A 160 -3.51 20.62 15.16
N GLN A 161 -4.23 19.93 14.29
CA GLN A 161 -5.00 18.72 14.58
C GLN A 161 -4.78 17.74 13.44
N THR A 162 -4.13 16.60 13.71
CA THR A 162 -3.72 15.64 12.67
C THR A 162 -4.21 14.21 12.88
N ASP A 163 -4.82 13.91 14.03
CA ASP A 163 -5.23 12.55 14.41
C ASP A 163 -6.74 12.29 14.29
N VAL A 164 -7.52 13.33 13.98
CA VAL A 164 -8.98 13.30 13.81
C VAL A 164 -9.42 14.37 12.80
N TYR A 165 -10.53 14.12 12.11
CA TYR A 165 -11.18 15.11 11.25
C TYR A 165 -12.01 16.11 12.06
N PRO A 166 -12.05 17.40 11.70
CA PRO A 166 -11.32 18.00 10.59
C PRO A 166 -9.81 18.06 10.87
N ILE A 167 -8.99 17.63 9.91
CA ILE A 167 -7.54 17.81 10.00
C ILE A 167 -7.25 19.29 9.73
N PHE A 168 -6.33 19.87 10.49
CA PHE A 168 -5.92 21.26 10.32
C PHE A 168 -4.42 21.40 10.52
N ARG A 169 -3.75 21.96 9.52
CA ARG A 169 -2.32 22.28 9.52
C ARG A 169 -2.10 23.67 8.95
N TYR A 170 -1.08 24.39 9.43
CA TYR A 170 -0.84 25.76 8.97
C TYR A 170 0.66 26.08 8.83
N PRO A 171 1.02 26.96 7.89
CA PRO A 171 2.41 27.33 7.66
C PRO A 171 2.95 28.24 8.76
N LYS A 172 4.25 28.14 9.03
CA LYS A 172 4.94 29.05 9.94
C LYS A 172 4.98 30.47 9.36
N LYS A 173 4.99 31.47 10.24
CA LYS A 173 5.20 32.86 9.83
C LYS A 173 6.53 32.99 9.05
N ASN A 174 6.54 33.80 8.00
CA ASN A 174 7.63 34.02 7.06
C ASN A 174 7.92 32.86 6.08
N THR A 175 7.13 31.78 6.08
CA THR A 175 7.18 30.78 5.00
C THR A 175 6.84 31.43 3.66
N VAL A 176 7.56 31.06 2.59
CA VAL A 176 7.25 31.53 1.23
C VAL A 176 5.88 31.03 0.81
N VAL A 177 5.10 31.87 0.15
CA VAL A 177 3.78 31.50 -0.35
C VAL A 177 3.88 31.21 -1.84
N ARG A 178 3.81 29.93 -2.23
CA ARG A 178 3.95 29.52 -3.63
C ARG A 178 2.71 29.86 -4.44
N SER A 179 2.95 30.43 -5.62
CA SER A 179 1.98 30.74 -6.66
C SER A 179 1.16 29.53 -7.10
N TYR A 180 -0.09 29.77 -7.50
CA TYR A 180 -0.98 28.76 -8.07
C TYR A 180 -1.26 29.10 -9.53
N ARG A 181 -1.77 28.11 -10.26
CA ARG A 181 -2.31 28.29 -11.61
C ARG A 181 -3.75 27.84 -11.67
N VAL A 182 -4.47 28.35 -12.68
CA VAL A 182 -5.81 27.85 -13.03
C VAL A 182 -5.64 26.66 -13.98
N GLY A 183 -6.39 25.60 -13.73
CA GLY A 183 -6.38 24.35 -14.46
C GLY A 183 -6.34 23.17 -13.49
N THR A 184 -7.27 22.25 -13.64
CA THR A 184 -7.28 20.95 -12.94
C THR A 184 -7.31 19.84 -13.98
N THR A 185 -6.83 18.67 -13.57
CA THR A 185 -6.72 17.48 -14.39
C THR A 185 -7.50 16.34 -13.81
N LYS A 186 -7.67 16.33 -12.49
CA LYS A 186 -8.45 15.35 -11.78
C LYS A 186 -9.94 15.60 -11.97
N ARG A 187 -10.67 14.49 -12.00
CA ARG A 187 -12.12 14.52 -11.88
C ARG A 187 -12.49 14.96 -10.47
N ARG A 188 -13.41 15.92 -10.38
CA ARG A 188 -14.03 16.33 -9.11
C ARG A 188 -14.73 15.14 -8.44
N GLY A 189 -14.45 14.93 -7.16
CA GLY A 189 -15.15 14.03 -6.25
C GLY A 189 -16.62 14.38 -6.07
N PHE A 190 -17.40 13.45 -5.51
CA PHE A 190 -18.86 13.52 -5.53
C PHE A 190 -19.41 14.75 -4.79
N LYS A 191 -18.76 15.15 -3.69
CA LYS A 191 -19.20 16.27 -2.84
C LYS A 191 -18.50 17.60 -3.13
N GLU A 192 -17.44 17.62 -3.93
CA GLU A 192 -16.59 18.79 -4.10
C GLU A 192 -17.33 19.99 -4.71
N GLU A 193 -18.02 19.81 -5.84
CA GLU A 193 -18.67 20.94 -6.52
C GLU A 193 -19.78 21.55 -5.67
N VAL A 194 -20.57 20.71 -5.00
CA VAL A 194 -21.65 21.17 -4.10
C VAL A 194 -21.06 21.92 -2.91
N PHE A 195 -20.00 21.39 -2.29
CA PHE A 195 -19.37 22.04 -1.15
C PHE A 195 -18.66 23.33 -1.54
N GLN A 196 -18.04 23.39 -2.73
CA GLN A 196 -17.45 24.62 -3.28
C GLN A 196 -18.49 25.74 -3.34
N ARG A 197 -19.69 25.47 -3.86
CA ARG A 197 -20.77 26.47 -3.93
C ARG A 197 -21.21 26.92 -2.53
N ALA A 198 -21.24 26.01 -1.55
CA ALA A 198 -21.57 26.34 -0.16
C ALA A 198 -20.50 27.24 0.48
N ILE A 199 -19.21 26.96 0.25
CA ILE A 199 -18.09 27.81 0.67
C ILE A 199 -18.20 29.18 -0.02
N GLU A 200 -18.42 29.22 -1.33
CA GLU A 200 -18.53 30.47 -2.10
C GLU A 200 -19.67 31.36 -1.62
N ALA A 201 -20.83 30.78 -1.29
CA ALA A 201 -21.97 31.52 -0.74
C ALA A 201 -21.65 32.26 0.57
N VAL A 202 -20.73 31.73 1.39
CA VAL A 202 -20.33 32.33 2.67
C VAL A 202 -19.12 33.25 2.53
N PHE A 203 -18.10 32.81 1.79
CA PHE A 203 -16.77 33.41 1.79
C PHE A 203 -16.43 34.19 0.51
N GLY A 204 -17.23 34.06 -0.56
CA GLY A 204 -16.94 34.60 -1.89
C GLY A 204 -16.78 36.13 -1.95
N ASN A 205 -17.32 36.88 -1.00
CA ASN A 205 -17.10 38.33 -0.90
C ASN A 205 -15.65 38.70 -0.52
N HIS A 206 -14.96 37.83 0.23
CA HIS A 206 -13.62 38.09 0.77
C HIS A 206 -12.53 37.23 0.13
N PHE A 207 -12.93 36.12 -0.49
CA PHE A 207 -12.02 35.10 -1.02
C PHE A 207 -12.40 34.71 -2.44
N ILE A 208 -11.42 34.24 -3.20
CA ILE A 208 -11.63 33.48 -4.44
C ILE A 208 -11.75 32.02 -4.03
N ILE A 209 -12.84 31.36 -4.43
CA ILE A 209 -13.12 29.96 -4.13
C ILE A 209 -13.11 29.18 -5.43
N SER A 210 -12.28 28.14 -5.54
CA SER A 210 -12.15 27.40 -6.79
C SER A 210 -11.55 26.01 -6.57
N GLY A 211 -12.21 24.98 -7.10
CA GLY A 211 -11.63 23.63 -7.25
C GLY A 211 -10.98 23.43 -8.63
N GLU A 212 -10.58 24.51 -9.28
CA GLU A 212 -9.89 24.50 -10.58
C GLU A 212 -8.49 25.10 -10.46
N LEU A 213 -7.93 25.16 -9.25
CA LEU A 213 -6.58 25.65 -9.00
C LEU A 213 -5.63 24.48 -8.79
N ARG A 214 -4.36 24.73 -9.08
CA ARG A 214 -3.27 23.78 -8.87
C ARG A 214 -1.98 24.47 -8.44
N ILE A 215 -1.10 23.70 -7.83
CA ILE A 215 0.28 24.06 -7.56
C ILE A 215 1.16 23.19 -8.45
N ASN A 216 1.83 23.79 -9.43
CA ASN A 216 2.81 23.08 -10.23
C ASN A 216 3.93 22.57 -9.31
N THR A 217 4.49 21.41 -9.65
CA THR A 217 5.56 20.74 -8.88
C THR A 217 6.85 20.61 -9.68
N GLY A 218 6.83 20.99 -10.97
CA GLY A 218 7.97 20.93 -11.89
C GLY A 218 7.56 20.37 -13.26
N LYS A 219 8.45 20.49 -14.25
CA LYS A 219 8.21 20.07 -15.63
C LYS A 219 7.74 18.62 -15.77
N ASP A 220 8.37 17.74 -15.00
CA ASP A 220 8.25 16.29 -15.14
C ASP A 220 7.52 15.65 -13.93
N THR A 221 6.76 16.43 -13.15
CA THR A 221 5.97 15.93 -12.01
C THR A 221 4.53 16.44 -12.12
N ARG A 222 3.56 15.64 -11.67
CA ARG A 222 2.15 16.05 -11.69
C ARG A 222 1.90 17.17 -10.68
N PRO A 223 1.23 18.26 -11.07
CA PRO A 223 0.79 19.29 -10.13
C PRO A 223 -0.06 18.71 -9.00
N PHE A 224 0.01 19.34 -7.83
CA PHE A 224 -0.98 19.09 -6.78
C PHE A 224 -2.21 19.95 -6.99
N GLU A 225 -3.37 19.33 -6.84
CA GLU A 225 -4.67 19.91 -7.14
C GLU A 225 -5.52 19.82 -5.87
N PRO A 226 -5.71 20.93 -5.13
CA PRO A 226 -6.65 20.99 -4.01
C PRO A 226 -8.07 20.72 -4.50
N ASP A 227 -8.89 19.99 -3.73
CA ASP A 227 -10.29 19.76 -4.10
C ASP A 227 -11.06 21.09 -4.17
N ILE A 228 -10.77 21.99 -3.21
CA ILE A 228 -11.26 23.36 -3.20
C ILE A 228 -10.18 24.28 -2.60
N ALA A 229 -9.71 25.26 -3.38
CA ALA A 229 -8.82 26.31 -2.90
C ALA A 229 -9.58 27.56 -2.46
N ILE A 230 -9.11 28.18 -1.37
CA ILE A 230 -9.56 29.49 -0.87
C ILE A 230 -8.38 30.47 -0.90
N ILE A 231 -8.49 31.54 -1.69
CA ILE A 231 -7.44 32.55 -1.87
C ILE A 231 -7.93 33.92 -1.36
N GLY A 232 -7.14 34.58 -0.51
CA GLY A 232 -7.49 35.91 0.01
C GLY A 232 -7.49 37.01 -1.06
N LYS A 233 -8.61 37.74 -1.24
CA LYS A 233 -8.69 38.88 -2.18
C LYS A 233 -7.94 40.13 -1.72
N LYS A 234 -7.85 40.34 -0.41
CA LYS A 234 -7.18 41.49 0.23
C LYS A 234 -5.88 41.11 0.94
N ASN A 235 -5.69 39.82 1.20
CA ASN A 235 -4.49 39.29 1.83
C ASN A 235 -3.88 38.24 0.90
N ASP A 236 -3.02 38.70 -0.01
CA ASP A 236 -2.44 37.90 -1.09
C ASP A 236 -1.64 36.67 -0.57
N CYS A 237 -1.27 36.66 0.72
CA CYS A 237 -0.52 35.56 1.34
C CYS A 237 -1.38 34.47 2.01
N LEU A 238 -2.70 34.66 2.14
CA LEU A 238 -3.59 33.65 2.74
C LEU A 238 -4.13 32.70 1.67
N ARG A 239 -3.74 31.43 1.77
CA ARG A 239 -4.15 30.34 0.88
C ARG A 239 -4.56 29.13 1.73
N ILE A 240 -5.71 28.54 1.41
CA ILE A 240 -6.22 27.37 2.10
C ILE A 240 -6.55 26.30 1.07
N ASP A 241 -5.96 25.14 1.26
CA ASP A 241 -6.29 23.88 0.62
C ASP A 241 -7.39 23.19 1.46
N ILE A 242 -8.56 22.98 0.86
CA ILE A 242 -9.66 22.21 1.44
C ILE A 242 -9.74 20.87 0.70
N GLU A 243 -9.63 19.79 1.45
CA GLU A 243 -9.70 18.42 0.96
C GLU A 243 -10.93 17.69 1.55
N ILE A 244 -11.55 16.85 0.74
CA ILE A 244 -12.71 16.03 1.09
C ILE A 244 -12.29 14.56 0.98
N ASP A 245 -11.96 13.97 2.13
CA ASP A 245 -11.42 12.63 2.19
C ASP A 245 -12.54 11.59 2.12
N GLU A 246 -12.44 10.70 1.14
CA GLU A 246 -13.37 9.58 1.00
C GLU A 246 -12.72 8.27 1.48
N PRO A 247 -13.46 7.37 2.14
CA PRO A 247 -12.85 6.17 2.71
C PRO A 247 -12.41 5.14 1.66
N TYR A 248 -13.04 5.12 0.49
CA TYR A 248 -12.65 4.28 -0.64
C TYR A 248 -13.08 4.91 -1.95
N ALA A 249 -12.33 4.66 -3.02
CA ALA A 249 -12.65 5.12 -4.36
C ALA A 249 -13.97 4.53 -4.87
N GLY A 250 -14.88 5.36 -5.39
CA GLY A 250 -16.23 4.92 -5.78
C GLY A 250 -16.24 3.82 -6.85
N ILE A 251 -15.33 3.89 -7.81
CA ILE A 251 -15.27 2.98 -8.98
C ILE A 251 -14.30 1.84 -8.78
N THR A 252 -13.06 2.18 -8.48
CA THR A 252 -11.95 1.23 -8.40
C THR A 252 -11.90 0.51 -7.06
N ARG A 253 -12.65 1.00 -6.06
CA ARG A 253 -12.93 0.36 -4.76
C ARG A 253 -11.74 0.25 -3.82
N GLN A 254 -10.59 0.83 -4.14
CA GLN A 254 -9.47 0.82 -3.20
C GLN A 254 -9.75 1.75 -2.01
N PRO A 255 -9.25 1.42 -0.81
CA PRO A 255 -9.21 2.34 0.30
C PRO A 255 -8.39 3.59 -0.06
N THR A 256 -8.88 4.75 0.37
CA THR A 256 -8.31 6.07 0.10
C THR A 256 -8.19 6.87 1.40
N HIS A 257 -7.29 7.85 1.44
CA HIS A 257 -7.09 8.76 2.58
C HIS A 257 -6.96 8.05 3.93
N CYS A 258 -6.32 6.88 3.94
CA CYS A 258 -6.12 6.12 5.16
C CYS A 258 -5.07 6.82 6.03
N LYS A 259 -5.13 6.58 7.35
CA LYS A 259 -4.21 7.18 8.32
C LYS A 259 -2.75 7.09 7.85
N GLY A 260 -2.15 8.26 7.57
CA GLY A 260 -0.76 8.39 7.15
C GLY A 260 -0.57 8.69 5.66
N ASP A 261 -1.53 8.33 4.79
CA ASP A 261 -1.41 8.42 3.33
C ASP A 261 -1.10 9.85 2.84
N ASP A 262 -1.82 10.85 3.36
CA ASP A 262 -1.74 12.24 2.88
C ASP A 262 -0.70 13.10 3.60
N THR A 263 -0.01 12.55 4.61
CA THR A 263 0.92 13.32 5.49
C THR A 263 1.95 14.11 4.68
N MET A 264 2.52 13.47 3.65
CA MET A 264 3.56 14.07 2.82
C MET A 264 3.02 15.13 1.85
N ARG A 265 1.80 14.94 1.37
CA ARG A 265 1.08 15.94 0.56
C ARG A 265 0.80 17.18 1.41
N ASP A 266 0.25 16.99 2.60
CA ASP A 266 -0.06 18.10 3.50
C ASP A 266 1.20 18.90 3.87
N ILE A 267 2.30 18.21 4.19
CA ILE A 267 3.61 18.85 4.46
C ILE A 267 4.07 19.68 3.25
N TYR A 268 3.91 19.16 2.03
CA TYR A 268 4.30 19.86 0.81
C TYR A 268 3.58 21.21 0.66
N PHE A 269 2.27 21.24 0.94
CA PHE A 269 1.46 22.47 0.92
C PHE A 269 1.85 23.44 2.04
N VAL A 270 2.01 22.93 3.26
CA VAL A 270 2.38 23.74 4.44
C VAL A 270 3.75 24.39 4.28
N ASP A 271 4.75 23.66 3.77
CA ASP A 271 6.08 24.20 3.49
C ASP A 271 6.08 25.29 2.40
N ARG A 272 4.98 25.40 1.65
CA ARG A 272 4.75 26.34 0.56
C ARG A 272 3.71 27.42 0.88
N GLY A 273 3.39 27.59 2.16
CA GLY A 273 2.59 28.70 2.65
C GLY A 273 1.08 28.50 2.55
N TRP A 274 0.63 27.26 2.32
CA TRP A 274 -0.79 26.91 2.30
C TRP A 274 -1.23 26.34 3.64
N ILE A 275 -2.38 26.77 4.12
CA ILE A 275 -3.11 26.08 5.20
C ILE A 275 -3.78 24.85 4.58
N VAL A 276 -3.78 23.73 5.29
CA VAL A 276 -4.49 22.51 4.86
C VAL A 276 -5.61 22.23 5.84
N ILE A 277 -6.83 22.05 5.32
CA ILE A 277 -7.99 21.57 6.06
C ILE A 277 -8.55 20.35 5.34
N ARG A 278 -8.61 19.20 6.02
CA ARG A 278 -9.25 17.99 5.47
C ARG A 278 -10.52 17.67 6.25
N PHE A 279 -11.61 17.40 5.55
CA PHE A 279 -12.86 16.90 6.14
C PHE A 279 -13.10 15.48 5.64
N SER A 280 -13.78 14.63 6.42
CA SER A 280 -14.35 13.42 5.83
C SER A 280 -15.49 13.78 4.87
N GLU A 281 -15.70 13.01 3.81
CA GLU A 281 -16.86 13.17 2.92
C GLU A 281 -18.17 13.09 3.72
N TYR A 282 -18.21 12.25 4.75
CA TYR A 282 -19.34 12.12 5.65
C TYR A 282 -19.63 13.43 6.41
N GLN A 283 -18.61 14.12 6.96
CA GLN A 283 -18.78 15.43 7.59
C GLN A 283 -19.32 16.46 6.61
N VAL A 284 -18.76 16.52 5.40
CA VAL A 284 -19.21 17.45 4.36
C VAL A 284 -20.65 17.15 3.93
N HIS A 285 -21.04 15.88 3.86
CA HIS A 285 -22.39 15.49 3.47
C HIS A 285 -23.42 15.74 4.58
N MET A 286 -23.15 15.31 5.82
CA MET A 286 -24.12 15.32 6.92
C MET A 286 -24.11 16.62 7.73
N TYR A 287 -22.97 17.31 7.78
CA TYR A 287 -22.72 18.45 8.68
C TYR A 287 -22.07 19.64 7.95
N GLU A 288 -22.51 19.90 6.71
CA GLU A 288 -21.96 20.93 5.82
C GLU A 288 -21.80 22.30 6.49
N LYS A 289 -22.83 22.76 7.22
CA LYS A 289 -22.80 24.07 7.91
C LYS A 289 -21.78 24.12 9.04
N GLN A 290 -21.56 23.01 9.73
CA GLN A 290 -20.53 22.90 10.76
C GLN A 290 -19.13 22.95 10.12
N CYS A 291 -18.92 22.30 8.98
CA CYS A 291 -17.68 22.44 8.21
C CYS A 291 -17.41 23.90 7.80
N LEU A 292 -18.43 24.62 7.32
CA LEU A 292 -18.33 26.07 7.04
C LEU A 292 -18.00 26.89 8.29
N ARG A 293 -18.56 26.52 9.45
CA ARG A 293 -18.19 27.13 10.73
C ARG A 293 -16.72 26.88 11.07
N PHE A 294 -16.22 25.66 10.90
CA PHE A 294 -14.81 25.33 11.14
C PHE A 294 -13.87 26.17 10.26
N ILE A 295 -14.18 26.30 8.96
CA ILE A 295 -13.43 27.18 8.04
C ILE A 295 -13.43 28.63 8.55
N SER A 296 -14.58 29.13 9.03
CA SER A 296 -14.69 30.48 9.60
C SER A 296 -13.83 30.66 10.85
N ASP A 297 -13.79 29.66 11.73
CA ASP A 297 -12.97 29.68 12.94
C ASP A 297 -11.47 29.68 12.59
N VAL A 298 -11.05 28.91 11.56
CA VAL A 298 -9.67 28.93 11.06
C VAL A 298 -9.30 30.30 10.49
N ILE A 299 -10.14 30.87 9.62
CA ILE A 299 -9.90 32.20 9.05
C ILE A 299 -9.81 33.25 10.17
N LYS A 300 -10.68 33.17 11.19
CA LYS A 300 -10.63 34.06 12.36
C LYS A 300 -9.33 33.90 13.15
N ALA A 301 -8.81 32.68 13.28
CA ALA A 301 -7.58 32.38 14.00
C ALA A 301 -6.32 32.95 13.32
N VAL A 302 -6.35 33.15 12.01
CA VAL A 302 -5.22 33.71 11.23
C VAL A 302 -5.43 35.16 10.78
N SER A 303 -6.66 35.67 10.89
CA SER A 303 -7.03 37.05 10.53
C SER A 303 -7.90 37.68 11.61
N SER A 304 -7.31 38.59 12.40
CA SER A 304 -8.02 39.30 13.47
C SER A 304 -9.17 40.16 12.95
N THR A 305 -9.06 40.67 11.71
CA THR A 305 -10.06 41.53 11.06
C THR A 305 -11.24 40.77 10.48
N TYR A 306 -11.15 39.45 10.35
CA TYR A 306 -12.27 38.63 9.90
C TYR A 306 -13.34 38.53 11.01
N SER A 307 -14.61 38.60 10.62
CA SER A 307 -15.75 38.36 11.52
C SER A 307 -16.51 37.15 11.04
N ILE A 308 -16.78 36.22 11.95
CA ILE A 308 -17.58 35.04 11.66
C ILE A 308 -19.03 35.49 11.38
N PRO A 309 -19.66 35.05 10.28
CA PRO A 309 -21.07 35.33 10.01
C PRO A 309 -21.94 34.84 11.16
N GLU A 310 -22.91 35.65 11.59
CA GLU A 310 -23.73 35.36 12.76
C GLU A 310 -24.53 34.04 12.63
N SER A 311 -24.93 33.70 11.40
CA SER A 311 -25.57 32.43 11.06
C SER A 311 -24.69 31.22 11.38
N LEU A 312 -23.37 31.34 11.26
CA LEU A 312 -22.40 30.29 11.60
C LEU A 312 -21.96 30.39 13.06
N ALA A 313 -21.83 31.59 13.62
CA ALA A 313 -21.38 31.83 15.00
C ALA A 313 -22.26 31.13 16.04
N ARG A 314 -23.57 30.94 15.74
CA ARG A 314 -24.53 30.26 16.61
C ARG A 314 -24.53 28.73 16.47
N LEU A 315 -23.85 28.19 15.46
CA LEU A 315 -23.76 26.73 15.27
C LEU A 315 -22.80 26.11 16.27
N GLN A 316 -23.10 24.88 16.66
CA GLN A 316 -22.16 24.05 17.39
C GLN A 316 -20.95 23.70 16.51
N PRO A 317 -19.74 23.56 17.08
CA PRO A 317 -18.57 23.10 16.35
C PRO A 317 -18.80 21.74 15.68
N THR A 318 -18.08 21.49 14.57
CA THR A 318 -18.05 20.15 13.94
C THR A 318 -17.55 19.13 14.94
N LYS A 319 -18.22 17.98 15.01
CA LYS A 319 -17.79 16.88 15.85
C LYS A 319 -16.56 16.20 15.24
N ASP A 320 -15.59 15.88 16.09
CA ASP A 320 -14.41 15.15 15.65
C ASP A 320 -14.78 13.73 15.17
N GLU A 321 -14.22 13.34 14.03
CA GLU A 321 -14.29 11.98 13.50
C GLU A 321 -12.91 11.32 13.50
N LYS A 322 -12.86 10.04 13.89
CA LYS A 322 -11.60 9.30 13.84
C LYS A 322 -11.18 9.11 12.39
N LEU A 323 -9.89 9.25 12.13
CA LEU A 323 -9.30 8.81 10.87
C LEU A 323 -9.51 7.30 10.72
N TRP A 324 -9.83 6.86 9.51
CA TRP A 324 -9.92 5.44 9.20
C TRP A 324 -8.56 4.86 8.81
N ASP A 325 -8.35 3.61 9.17
CA ASP A 325 -7.27 2.80 8.63
C ASP A 325 -7.76 2.00 7.41
N VAL A 326 -6.82 1.29 6.77
CA VAL A 326 -7.09 0.47 5.58
C VAL A 326 -8.15 -0.60 5.88
N VAL A 327 -8.10 -1.23 7.06
CA VAL A 327 -9.04 -2.29 7.46
C VAL A 327 -10.46 -1.73 7.57
N GLN A 328 -10.62 -0.57 8.20
CA GLN A 328 -11.92 0.08 8.36
C GLN A 328 -12.48 0.57 7.03
N ALA A 329 -11.65 1.18 6.18
CA ALA A 329 -12.02 1.56 4.82
C ALA A 329 -12.53 0.36 4.00
N GLN A 330 -11.82 -0.78 4.07
CA GLN A 330 -12.24 -2.01 3.39
C GLN A 330 -13.54 -2.61 3.97
N LYS A 331 -13.76 -2.51 5.28
CA LYS A 331 -15.03 -2.91 5.90
C LYS A 331 -16.19 -2.05 5.38
N TRP A 332 -15.97 -0.74 5.29
CA TRP A 332 -16.95 0.20 4.73
C TRP A 332 -17.19 0.00 3.24
N GLU A 333 -16.17 -0.33 2.46
CA GLU A 333 -16.30 -0.67 1.03
C GLU A 333 -17.22 -1.88 0.84
N LYS A 334 -17.02 -2.95 1.61
CA LYS A 334 -17.85 -4.16 1.59
C LYS A 334 -19.29 -3.89 2.02
N ALA A 335 -19.47 -2.99 2.98
CA ALA A 335 -20.77 -2.56 3.47
C ALA A 335 -21.48 -1.55 2.54
N LYS A 336 -20.80 -1.06 1.49
CA LYS A 336 -21.28 0.04 0.63
C LYS A 336 -21.65 1.30 1.43
N TYR A 337 -20.84 1.62 2.43
CA TYR A 337 -21.07 2.69 3.38
C TYR A 337 -21.27 4.07 2.70
N ARG A 338 -20.42 4.43 1.73
CA ARG A 338 -20.55 5.67 0.93
C ARG A 338 -21.88 5.70 0.18
N GLU A 339 -22.22 4.62 -0.50
CA GLU A 339 -23.47 4.54 -1.27
C GLU A 339 -24.70 4.67 -0.37
N GLU A 340 -24.64 4.12 0.84
CA GLU A 340 -25.71 4.21 1.84
C GLU A 340 -25.92 5.66 2.31
N TYR A 341 -24.88 6.34 2.81
CA TYR A 341 -25.06 7.70 3.34
C TYR A 341 -25.22 8.76 2.25
N LEU A 342 -24.68 8.55 1.04
CA LEU A 342 -24.89 9.46 -0.09
C LEU A 342 -26.20 9.20 -0.84
N ASN A 343 -26.84 8.05 -0.61
CA ASN A 343 -27.94 7.54 -1.43
C ASN A 343 -27.59 7.58 -2.93
N HIS A 344 -26.41 7.07 -3.28
CA HIS A 344 -25.83 7.15 -4.62
C HIS A 344 -25.15 5.84 -5.03
N GLU A 345 -25.21 5.48 -6.32
CA GLU A 345 -24.46 4.36 -6.89
C GLU A 345 -23.39 4.88 -7.85
N PHE A 346 -22.13 4.58 -7.54
CA PHE A 346 -20.99 5.03 -8.35
C PHE A 346 -20.89 4.25 -9.67
N ARG A 347 -20.76 4.97 -10.79
CA ARG A 347 -20.61 4.40 -12.13
C ARG A 347 -19.41 4.97 -12.86
N ALA A 348 -18.78 4.13 -13.69
CA ALA A 348 -17.63 4.54 -14.49
C ALA A 348 -18.06 5.64 -15.47
N ILE A 349 -17.20 6.66 -15.61
CA ILE A 349 -17.35 7.75 -16.59
C ILE A 349 -16.01 7.87 -17.30
N GLU A 350 -16.03 8.33 -18.55
CA GLU A 350 -14.84 8.54 -19.38
C GLU A 350 -13.82 9.48 -18.72
N GLU A 351 -12.54 9.13 -18.86
CA GLU A 351 -11.40 9.91 -18.40
C GLU A 351 -11.26 11.20 -19.22
N ARG A 352 -10.97 12.33 -18.56
CA ARG A 352 -10.66 13.59 -19.24
C ARG A 352 -9.15 13.66 -19.51
N GLN A 353 -8.79 14.25 -20.66
CA GLN A 353 -7.39 14.49 -20.99
C GLN A 353 -6.78 15.59 -20.13
N GLU A 354 -5.53 15.35 -19.70
CA GLU A 354 -4.75 16.22 -18.84
C GLU A 354 -4.33 17.53 -19.53
N THR A 355 -4.07 18.59 -18.76
CA THR A 355 -3.40 19.80 -19.25
C THR A 355 -1.87 19.62 -19.30
N ILE A 356 -1.18 20.24 -20.26
CA ILE A 356 0.23 19.91 -20.58
C ILE A 356 1.25 20.82 -19.90
N GLU A 357 0.88 22.05 -19.54
CA GLU A 357 1.85 22.99 -19.01
C GLU A 357 2.10 22.76 -17.50
N ARG A 358 3.20 22.10 -17.16
CA ARG A 358 3.58 21.72 -15.79
C ARG A 358 4.83 22.42 -15.25
N ASP A 359 5.66 22.97 -16.14
CA ASP A 359 6.94 23.58 -15.77
C ASP A 359 6.75 24.86 -14.94
N PHE A 360 7.79 25.20 -14.18
CA PHE A 360 7.83 26.45 -13.43
C PHE A 360 8.12 27.62 -14.35
N ASN A 361 7.33 28.68 -14.22
CA ASN A 361 7.72 29.99 -14.72
C ASN A 361 8.80 30.61 -13.82
N GLU A 362 9.36 31.76 -14.23
CA GLU A 362 10.47 32.40 -13.51
C GLU A 362 10.11 32.74 -12.06
N GLN A 363 8.90 33.25 -11.82
CA GLN A 363 8.41 33.56 -10.48
C GLN A 363 8.36 32.30 -9.61
N GLU A 364 7.79 31.23 -10.14
CA GLU A 364 7.65 29.97 -9.42
C GLU A 364 9.01 29.35 -9.06
N GLN A 365 10.00 29.43 -9.97
CA GLN A 365 11.36 29.00 -9.69
C GLN A 365 12.01 29.81 -8.56
N ASN A 366 11.77 31.12 -8.53
CA ASN A 366 12.33 32.00 -7.50
C ASN A 366 11.69 31.77 -6.13
N GLU A 367 10.39 31.50 -6.08
CA GLU A 367 9.69 31.12 -4.86
C GLU A 367 10.15 29.74 -4.35
N GLU A 368 10.26 28.74 -5.25
CA GLU A 368 10.64 27.37 -4.90
C GLU A 368 12.04 27.29 -4.28
N LYS A 369 12.99 28.11 -4.74
CA LYS A 369 14.34 28.23 -4.14
C LYS A 369 14.32 28.68 -2.67
N LEU A 370 13.24 29.33 -2.23
CA LEU A 370 13.08 29.85 -0.87
C LEU A 370 12.29 28.93 0.05
N VAL A 371 11.72 27.84 -0.49
CA VAL A 371 11.01 26.82 0.29
C VAL A 371 12.00 26.16 1.25
N LYS A 372 11.61 26.05 2.52
CA LYS A 372 12.36 25.33 3.55
C LYS A 372 11.60 24.05 3.86
N PRO A 373 11.95 22.91 3.22
CA PRO A 373 11.21 21.68 3.40
C PRO A 373 11.34 21.17 4.83
N THR A 374 10.25 20.63 5.36
CA THR A 374 10.22 19.86 6.58
C THR A 374 11.13 18.64 6.43
N SER A 375 11.92 18.33 7.48
CA SER A 375 12.83 17.20 7.45
C SER A 375 12.05 15.89 7.54
N ILE A 376 12.16 15.06 6.51
CA ILE A 376 11.47 13.77 6.38
C ILE A 376 12.34 12.62 6.93
N GLY A 377 13.65 12.81 6.99
CA GLY A 377 14.61 11.81 7.42
C GLY A 377 15.97 12.03 6.76
N ILE A 378 16.83 11.02 6.83
CA ILE A 378 18.15 11.03 6.17
C ILE A 378 18.02 10.40 4.80
N VAL A 379 18.40 11.15 3.76
CA VAL A 379 18.49 10.64 2.38
C VAL A 379 19.62 9.61 2.29
N ASP A 380 19.36 8.51 1.59
CA ASP A 380 20.41 7.58 1.17
C ASP A 380 21.36 8.28 0.18
N LYS A 381 22.57 8.58 0.66
CA LYS A 381 23.66 9.20 -0.13
C LYS A 381 24.77 8.21 -0.45
N THR A 382 24.49 6.90 -0.38
CA THR A 382 25.46 5.87 -0.70
C THR A 382 26.00 6.10 -2.11
N THR A 383 27.32 6.24 -2.21
CA THR A 383 27.97 6.52 -3.49
C THR A 383 27.88 5.27 -4.36
N SER A 384 27.39 5.39 -5.59
CA SER A 384 27.36 4.25 -6.51
C SER A 384 28.78 3.75 -6.78
N VAL A 385 29.01 2.45 -6.56
CA VAL A 385 30.27 1.75 -6.84
C VAL A 385 30.07 0.62 -7.86
N GLY A 386 31.14 -0.05 -8.28
CA GLY A 386 31.06 -1.21 -9.17
C GLY A 386 30.21 -0.99 -10.43
N PHE A 387 29.38 -1.97 -10.77
CA PHE A 387 28.47 -1.88 -11.92
C PHE A 387 27.39 -0.80 -11.75
N ASN A 388 27.02 -0.42 -10.52
CA ASN A 388 26.06 0.67 -10.28
C ASN A 388 26.63 2.00 -10.76
N ARG A 389 27.93 2.25 -10.53
CA ARG A 389 28.62 3.44 -11.07
C ARG A 389 28.76 3.41 -12.58
N VAL A 390 29.16 2.26 -13.13
CA VAL A 390 29.40 2.08 -14.58
C VAL A 390 28.10 2.27 -15.37
N ASN A 391 26.99 1.79 -14.85
CA ASN A 391 25.68 1.83 -15.49
C ASN A 391 24.76 2.92 -14.91
N ALA A 392 25.33 4.00 -14.39
CA ALA A 392 24.57 5.14 -13.87
C ALA A 392 23.61 5.70 -14.94
N HIS A 393 22.40 6.08 -14.53
CA HIS A 393 21.38 6.60 -15.43
C HIS A 393 21.10 8.09 -15.14
N PRO A 394 20.84 8.95 -16.15
CA PRO A 394 20.57 10.37 -15.91
C PRO A 394 19.41 10.63 -14.93
N ARG A 395 18.41 9.74 -14.92
CA ARG A 395 17.25 9.81 -14.01
C ARG A 395 17.60 9.51 -12.54
N ASP A 396 18.74 8.90 -12.24
CA ASP A 396 19.14 8.60 -10.85
C ASP A 396 19.23 9.87 -10.00
N LYS A 397 19.54 11.02 -10.62
CA LYS A 397 19.62 12.32 -9.93
C LYS A 397 18.27 12.93 -9.55
N ARG A 398 17.18 12.40 -10.13
CA ARG A 398 15.81 12.91 -9.94
C ARG A 398 15.09 12.21 -8.79
N ILE A 399 15.59 11.07 -8.33
CA ILE A 399 14.95 10.29 -7.27
C ILE A 399 15.81 10.30 -6.00
N GLU A 400 15.16 10.50 -4.85
CA GLU A 400 15.77 10.33 -3.54
C GLU A 400 14.97 9.32 -2.74
N PHE A 401 15.68 8.54 -1.92
CA PHE A 401 15.09 7.54 -1.04
C PHE A 401 15.51 7.82 0.41
N TYR A 402 14.56 7.68 1.33
CA TYR A 402 14.73 7.87 2.76
C TYR A 402 14.48 6.50 3.42
N PRO A 403 15.54 5.73 3.75
CA PRO A 403 15.42 4.34 4.17
C PRO A 403 14.56 4.13 5.42
N GLU A 404 14.84 4.91 6.47
CA GLU A 404 14.16 4.80 7.77
C GLU A 404 12.63 5.00 7.67
N PRO A 405 12.12 6.12 7.10
CA PRO A 405 10.67 6.27 6.92
C PRO A 405 10.15 5.54 5.66
N HIS A 406 11.00 4.90 4.87
CA HIS A 406 10.70 4.25 3.59
C HIS A 406 9.98 5.15 2.58
N ILE A 407 10.45 6.38 2.41
CA ILE A 407 9.84 7.40 1.53
C ILE A 407 10.67 7.60 0.27
N TYR A 408 9.99 7.80 -0.86
CA TYR A 408 10.60 8.23 -2.12
C TYR A 408 10.19 9.66 -2.44
N THR A 409 11.09 10.42 -3.06
CA THR A 409 10.74 11.70 -3.71
C THR A 409 11.28 11.74 -5.12
N ILE A 410 10.47 12.22 -6.07
CA ILE A 410 10.86 12.49 -7.46
C ILE A 410 10.88 14.01 -7.62
N ASP A 411 12.04 14.57 -7.94
CA ASP A 411 12.27 16.02 -8.03
C ASP A 411 11.75 16.75 -6.78
N LYS A 412 12.09 16.22 -5.60
CA LYS A 412 11.66 16.71 -4.27
C LYS A 412 10.15 16.62 -4.00
N THR A 413 9.38 16.02 -4.89
CA THR A 413 7.94 15.77 -4.72
C THR A 413 7.73 14.34 -4.20
N PRO A 414 6.96 14.12 -3.11
CA PRO A 414 6.76 12.79 -2.54
C PRO A 414 6.04 11.81 -3.47
N ALA A 415 6.56 10.60 -3.62
CA ALA A 415 6.01 9.56 -4.46
C ALA A 415 5.72 8.26 -3.67
N PRO A 416 4.54 7.65 -3.81
CA PRO A 416 4.27 6.33 -3.22
C PRO A 416 5.11 5.24 -3.89
N SER A 417 5.41 4.18 -3.12
CA SER A 417 6.11 3.01 -3.64
C SER A 417 5.16 2.10 -4.43
N ALA A 418 5.71 1.34 -5.39
CA ALA A 418 4.95 0.35 -6.15
C ALA A 418 4.25 -0.68 -5.23
N SER A 419 4.90 -1.10 -4.15
CA SER A 419 4.31 -2.03 -3.18
C SER A 419 3.17 -1.38 -2.38
N THR A 420 3.29 -0.11 -1.98
CA THR A 420 2.21 0.63 -1.34
C THR A 420 0.99 0.73 -2.25
N ILE A 421 1.18 1.07 -3.54
CA ILE A 421 0.06 1.13 -4.49
C ILE A 421 -0.60 -0.24 -4.66
N ILE A 422 0.18 -1.31 -4.85
CA ILE A 422 -0.36 -2.67 -5.01
C ILE A 422 -1.12 -3.11 -3.76
N SER A 423 -0.64 -2.77 -2.57
CA SER A 423 -1.28 -3.18 -1.31
C SER A 423 -2.73 -2.73 -1.20
N LYS A 424 -3.06 -1.56 -1.76
CA LYS A 424 -4.42 -1.00 -1.78
C LYS A 424 -5.42 -1.87 -2.54
N PHE A 425 -4.97 -2.78 -3.40
CA PHE A 425 -5.86 -3.66 -4.15
C PHE A 425 -6.27 -4.93 -3.40
N PHE A 426 -5.67 -5.22 -2.25
CA PHE A 426 -5.88 -6.50 -1.56
C PHE A 426 -6.24 -6.28 -0.08
N PRO A 427 -6.91 -7.25 0.56
CA PRO A 427 -7.28 -7.15 1.96
C PRO A 427 -6.09 -6.89 2.88
N GLU A 428 -6.26 -5.97 3.82
CA GLU A 428 -5.32 -5.75 4.93
C GLU A 428 -5.61 -6.74 6.05
N PHE A 429 -4.57 -7.15 6.79
CA PHE A 429 -4.73 -8.11 7.87
C PHE A 429 -5.42 -7.47 9.09
N ASP A 430 -6.70 -7.78 9.30
CA ASP A 430 -7.46 -7.39 10.50
C ASP A 430 -6.96 -8.12 11.75
N SER A 431 -5.84 -7.64 12.30
CA SER A 431 -5.14 -8.26 13.42
C SER A 431 -6.02 -8.36 14.67
N TYR A 432 -6.77 -7.32 15.02
CA TYR A 432 -7.68 -7.32 16.17
C TYR A 432 -8.88 -8.27 15.96
N GLY A 433 -9.49 -8.26 14.77
CA GLY A 433 -10.57 -9.18 14.43
C GLY A 433 -10.12 -10.64 14.45
N LYS A 434 -8.89 -10.93 13.99
CA LYS A 434 -8.33 -12.28 14.02
C LYS A 434 -7.88 -12.72 15.41
N ALA A 435 -7.28 -11.83 16.19
CA ALA A 435 -6.87 -12.10 17.57
C ALA A 435 -8.07 -12.43 18.47
N SER A 436 -9.17 -11.68 18.33
CA SER A 436 -10.41 -11.92 19.08
C SER A 436 -11.16 -13.20 18.69
N SER A 437 -10.84 -13.80 17.55
CA SER A 437 -11.51 -15.00 17.02
C SER A 437 -10.58 -16.22 16.92
N LEU A 438 -9.45 -16.22 17.64
CA LEU A 438 -8.55 -17.36 17.67
C LEU A 438 -9.24 -18.63 18.19
N ARG A 439 -8.91 -19.77 17.57
CA ARG A 439 -9.41 -21.08 18.01
C ARG A 439 -8.65 -21.55 19.25
N PRO A 440 -9.24 -22.38 20.12
CA PRO A 440 -8.57 -22.96 21.28
C PRO A 440 -7.27 -23.72 21.00
N SER A 441 -7.11 -24.23 19.77
CA SER A 441 -5.89 -24.92 19.33
C SER A 441 -4.73 -23.97 19.00
N ASN A 442 -4.95 -22.67 18.91
CA ASN A 442 -3.89 -21.71 18.62
C ASN A 442 -3.03 -21.50 19.88
N PRO A 443 -1.68 -21.50 19.78
CA PRO A 443 -0.80 -21.29 20.93
C PRO A 443 -1.01 -19.97 21.69
N LEU A 444 -1.58 -18.96 21.04
CA LEU A 444 -1.86 -17.65 21.63
C LEU A 444 -3.30 -17.53 22.17
N TYR A 445 -4.10 -18.59 22.07
CA TYR A 445 -5.47 -18.58 22.56
C TYR A 445 -5.54 -18.34 24.07
N GLY A 446 -6.47 -17.48 24.49
CA GLY A 446 -6.67 -17.11 25.90
C GLY A 446 -5.83 -15.93 26.36
N LEU A 447 -4.87 -15.44 25.56
CA LEU A 447 -4.17 -14.19 25.82
C LEU A 447 -5.04 -12.96 25.49
N PRO A 448 -4.78 -11.79 26.12
CA PRO A 448 -5.41 -10.54 25.73
C PRO A 448 -5.18 -10.21 24.25
N VAL A 449 -6.19 -9.64 23.59
CA VAL A 449 -6.14 -9.27 22.16
C VAL A 449 -4.93 -8.38 21.84
N ASP A 450 -4.68 -7.37 22.66
CA ASP A 450 -3.57 -6.44 22.47
C ASP A 450 -2.21 -7.16 22.52
N GLU A 451 -2.02 -8.09 23.46
CA GLU A 451 -0.79 -8.88 23.60
C GLU A 451 -0.55 -9.81 22.40
N ILE A 452 -1.63 -10.38 21.84
CA ILE A 452 -1.57 -11.19 20.61
C ILE A 452 -1.13 -10.34 19.43
N VAL A 453 -1.75 -9.16 19.26
CA VAL A 453 -1.43 -8.22 18.16
C VAL A 453 0.01 -7.71 18.29
N GLU A 454 0.45 -7.33 19.49
CA GLU A 454 1.83 -6.95 19.77
C GLU A 454 2.81 -8.07 19.41
N THR A 455 2.49 -9.32 19.77
CA THR A 455 3.31 -10.49 19.43
C THR A 455 3.43 -10.68 17.91
N TRP A 456 2.34 -10.51 17.16
CA TRP A 456 2.37 -10.60 15.70
C TRP A 456 3.16 -9.45 15.07
N ASN A 457 2.99 -8.23 15.58
CA ASN A 457 3.73 -7.05 15.11
C ASN A 457 5.24 -7.21 15.35
N ALA A 458 5.64 -7.69 16.54
CA ALA A 458 7.05 -7.95 16.87
C ALA A 458 7.66 -9.00 15.93
N ARG A 459 6.94 -10.10 15.66
CA ARG A 459 7.38 -11.13 14.70
C ARG A 459 7.47 -10.59 13.27
N GLY A 460 6.53 -9.74 12.87
CA GLY A 460 6.53 -9.07 11.57
C GLY A 460 7.74 -8.15 11.40
N MET A 461 8.02 -7.32 12.41
CA MET A 461 9.17 -6.42 12.44
C MET A 461 10.49 -7.18 12.41
N GLU A 462 10.61 -8.25 13.20
CA GLU A 462 11.80 -9.11 13.18
C GLU A 462 12.02 -9.75 11.80
N ALA A 463 10.96 -10.26 11.18
CA ALA A 463 11.03 -10.85 9.84
C ALA A 463 11.42 -9.82 8.76
N ALA A 464 10.86 -8.61 8.83
CA ALA A 464 11.20 -7.51 7.92
C ALA A 464 12.67 -7.10 8.08
N ASN A 465 13.13 -6.88 9.31
CA ASN A 465 14.53 -6.49 9.60
C ASN A 465 15.52 -7.55 9.10
N LYS A 466 15.22 -8.84 9.31
CA LYS A 466 16.05 -9.94 8.78
C LYS A 466 16.06 -9.96 7.25
N GLY A 467 14.92 -9.67 6.61
CA GLY A 467 14.83 -9.52 5.15
C GLY A 467 15.67 -8.36 4.63
N THR A 468 15.52 -7.16 5.21
CA THR A 468 16.32 -5.97 4.85
C THR A 468 17.81 -6.24 5.00
N PHE A 469 18.22 -6.86 6.11
CA PHE A 469 19.62 -7.20 6.33
C PHE A 469 20.15 -8.19 5.30
N LEU A 470 19.35 -9.21 4.91
CA LEU A 470 19.72 -10.15 3.84
C LEU A 470 19.94 -9.44 2.50
N HIS A 471 19.03 -8.54 2.10
CA HIS A 471 19.18 -7.77 0.85
C HIS A 471 20.47 -6.95 0.87
N GLU A 472 20.77 -6.27 1.98
CA GLU A 472 22.02 -5.52 2.17
C GLU A 472 23.26 -6.42 1.99
N GLN A 473 23.26 -7.64 2.55
CA GLN A 473 24.41 -8.54 2.41
C GLN A 473 24.56 -9.08 0.98
N ILE A 474 23.45 -9.35 0.29
CA ILE A 474 23.46 -9.77 -1.12
C ILE A 474 23.99 -8.64 -2.02
N GLU A 475 23.57 -7.39 -1.78
CA GLU A 475 24.08 -6.24 -2.52
C GLU A 475 25.59 -6.10 -2.32
N LYS A 476 26.06 -6.11 -1.07
CA LYS A 476 27.50 -6.04 -0.74
C LYS A 476 28.31 -7.15 -1.42
N TYR A 477 27.78 -8.37 -1.47
CA TYR A 477 28.40 -9.48 -2.20
C TYR A 477 28.59 -9.13 -3.68
N TYR A 478 27.54 -8.68 -4.36
CA TYR A 478 27.62 -8.35 -5.79
C TYR A 478 28.52 -7.14 -6.07
N LEU A 479 28.60 -6.19 -5.15
CA LEU A 479 29.48 -5.02 -5.26
C LEU A 479 30.94 -5.31 -4.89
N GLY A 480 31.26 -6.51 -4.38
CA GLY A 480 32.60 -6.89 -3.95
C GLY A 480 33.02 -6.22 -2.63
N GLU A 481 32.05 -5.80 -1.82
CA GLU A 481 32.25 -5.21 -0.50
C GLU A 481 32.32 -6.28 0.59
N SER A 482 32.73 -5.89 1.80
CA SER A 482 32.68 -6.79 2.95
C SER A 482 31.22 -7.02 3.38
N TYR A 483 30.79 -8.27 3.35
CA TYR A 483 29.45 -8.70 3.76
C TYR A 483 29.51 -9.72 4.91
N GLN A 484 28.39 -9.92 5.58
CA GLN A 484 28.20 -10.93 6.61
C GLN A 484 27.32 -12.06 6.09
N ARG A 485 27.65 -13.31 6.43
CA ARG A 485 26.79 -14.46 6.10
C ARG A 485 25.64 -14.54 7.10
N THR A 486 24.41 -14.33 6.63
CA THR A 486 23.19 -14.63 7.38
C THR A 486 22.89 -16.14 7.38
N GLU A 487 21.91 -16.56 8.16
CA GLU A 487 21.50 -17.97 8.27
C GLU A 487 21.15 -18.59 6.90
N GLU A 488 20.35 -17.89 6.10
CA GLU A 488 19.94 -18.28 4.75
C GLU A 488 20.97 -18.00 3.64
N PHE A 489 22.11 -17.38 3.95
CA PHE A 489 23.07 -16.92 2.93
C PHE A 489 23.67 -18.07 2.11
N HIS A 490 23.77 -19.27 2.70
CA HIS A 490 24.21 -20.48 1.99
C HIS A 490 23.30 -20.82 0.78
N LEU A 491 22.01 -20.49 0.84
CA LEU A 491 21.07 -20.67 -0.28
C LEU A 491 21.35 -19.68 -1.42
N PHE A 492 21.77 -18.46 -1.09
CA PHE A 492 22.20 -17.48 -2.07
C PHE A 492 23.53 -17.89 -2.73
N GLU A 493 24.48 -18.41 -1.95
CA GLU A 493 25.73 -18.96 -2.50
C GLU A 493 25.49 -20.13 -3.45
N GLN A 494 24.52 -21.00 -3.12
CA GLN A 494 24.05 -22.05 -4.03
C GLN A 494 23.49 -21.45 -5.33
N PHE A 495 22.61 -20.45 -5.24
CA PHE A 495 22.07 -19.76 -6.41
C PHE A 495 23.16 -19.17 -7.31
N VAL A 496 24.16 -18.49 -6.74
CA VAL A 496 25.27 -17.91 -7.52
C VAL A 496 26.12 -19.00 -8.16
N SER A 497 26.37 -20.11 -7.46
CA SER A 497 27.10 -21.27 -8.00
C SER A 497 26.39 -21.88 -9.21
N ASP A 498 25.06 -21.99 -9.14
CA ASP A 498 24.23 -22.60 -10.18
C ASP A 498 23.97 -21.65 -11.36
N HIS A 499 24.15 -20.33 -11.17
CA HIS A 499 23.87 -19.29 -12.15
C HIS A 499 25.05 -18.34 -12.44
N GLN A 500 26.23 -18.90 -12.71
CA GLN A 500 27.46 -18.14 -13.01
C GLN A 500 27.34 -17.25 -14.26
N GLU A 501 26.35 -17.50 -15.12
CA GLU A 501 26.05 -16.70 -16.29
C GLU A 501 25.41 -15.33 -15.97
N ILE A 502 24.88 -15.13 -14.76
CA ILE A 502 24.25 -13.87 -14.36
C ILE A 502 25.31 -12.77 -14.30
N LYS A 503 25.09 -11.73 -15.10
CA LYS A 503 25.96 -10.55 -15.16
C LYS A 503 25.22 -9.34 -14.59
N PRO A 504 25.48 -8.94 -13.34
CA PRO A 504 24.85 -7.76 -12.74
C PRO A 504 25.00 -6.51 -13.61
N TYR A 505 23.91 -5.76 -13.77
CA TYR A 505 23.85 -4.49 -14.48
C TYR A 505 23.59 -3.35 -13.50
N ARG A 506 22.58 -3.50 -12.64
CA ARG A 506 22.23 -2.59 -11.56
C ARG A 506 21.67 -3.38 -10.36
N SER A 507 21.91 -2.93 -9.14
CA SER A 507 21.37 -3.48 -7.90
C SER A 507 20.79 -2.36 -7.06
N GLU A 508 19.80 -2.70 -6.22
CA GLU A 508 19.04 -1.74 -5.41
C GLU A 508 18.70 -0.49 -6.23
N TRP A 509 18.23 -0.67 -7.46
CA TRP A 509 18.06 0.43 -8.39
C TRP A 509 16.72 1.11 -8.19
N ARG A 510 16.78 2.39 -7.81
CA ARG A 510 15.61 3.24 -7.60
C ARG A 510 15.09 3.70 -8.96
N VAL A 511 13.89 3.28 -9.31
CA VAL A 511 13.22 3.61 -10.57
C VAL A 511 11.90 4.31 -10.32
N PHE A 512 11.43 5.09 -11.30
CA PHE A 512 10.16 5.80 -11.19
C PHE A 512 9.47 6.04 -12.54
N ASP A 513 8.16 6.26 -12.46
CA ASP A 513 7.33 6.79 -13.55
C ASP A 513 6.87 8.20 -13.21
N ASP A 514 7.29 9.16 -14.03
CA ASP A 514 6.94 10.57 -13.87
C ASP A 514 5.47 10.84 -14.21
N GLU A 515 4.92 10.10 -15.17
CA GLU A 515 3.53 10.28 -15.59
C GLU A 515 2.55 9.93 -14.48
N HIS A 516 2.73 8.82 -13.75
CA HIS A 516 1.86 8.38 -12.66
C HIS A 516 2.41 8.68 -11.26
N HIS A 517 3.58 9.34 -11.19
CA HIS A 517 4.25 9.75 -9.96
C HIS A 517 4.49 8.61 -8.95
N ILE A 518 4.96 7.45 -9.42
CA ILE A 518 5.28 6.30 -8.56
C ILE A 518 6.76 5.94 -8.61
N ALA A 519 7.27 5.36 -7.53
CA ALA A 519 8.66 4.94 -7.43
C ALA A 519 8.81 3.53 -6.84
N GLY A 520 10.01 2.97 -6.91
CA GLY A 520 10.37 1.78 -6.16
C GLY A 520 11.82 1.38 -6.37
N THR A 521 12.25 0.36 -5.64
CA THR A 521 13.61 -0.16 -5.70
C THR A 521 13.59 -1.59 -6.24
N ILE A 522 14.45 -1.88 -7.21
CA ILE A 522 14.61 -3.20 -7.82
C ILE A 522 15.90 -3.82 -7.30
N ASP A 523 15.81 -5.00 -6.70
CA ASP A 523 16.95 -5.65 -6.04
C ASP A 523 18.13 -5.92 -7.00
N LEU A 524 17.87 -6.57 -8.15
CA LEU A 524 18.90 -6.84 -9.15
C LEU A 524 18.33 -6.83 -10.58
N ILE A 525 19.01 -6.08 -11.46
CA ILE A 525 18.90 -6.21 -12.91
C ILE A 525 20.20 -6.83 -13.41
N SER A 526 20.08 -7.87 -14.22
CA SER A 526 21.21 -8.49 -14.91
C SER A 526 21.08 -8.35 -16.42
N LYS A 527 22.21 -8.40 -17.13
CA LYS A 527 22.25 -8.35 -18.59
C LYS A 527 22.29 -9.77 -19.17
N ASN A 528 21.37 -10.06 -20.09
CA ASN A 528 21.27 -11.34 -20.79
C ASN A 528 21.23 -11.09 -22.32
N GLY A 529 22.41 -11.17 -22.95
CA GLY A 529 22.57 -10.85 -24.37
C GLY A 529 22.17 -9.40 -24.69
N LEU A 530 21.11 -9.24 -25.50
CA LEU A 530 20.53 -7.93 -25.86
C LEU A 530 19.44 -7.44 -24.91
N GLY A 531 18.96 -8.28 -23.98
CA GLY A 531 17.93 -7.93 -23.01
C GLY A 531 18.43 -7.93 -21.58
N TYR A 532 17.50 -7.74 -20.65
CA TYR A 532 17.76 -7.69 -19.21
C TYR A 532 16.80 -8.60 -18.45
N ASP A 533 17.26 -9.19 -17.36
CA ASP A 533 16.43 -9.99 -16.46
C ASP A 533 16.36 -9.31 -15.09
N ILE A 534 15.16 -9.31 -14.49
CA ILE A 534 14.92 -8.83 -13.12
C ILE A 534 14.98 -10.00 -12.16
N TYR A 535 15.70 -9.82 -11.05
CA TYR A 535 15.74 -10.73 -9.92
C TYR A 535 15.35 -9.98 -8.66
N ASP A 536 14.49 -10.59 -7.88
CA ASP A 536 13.97 -10.04 -6.63
C ASP A 536 14.10 -11.11 -5.53
N TRP A 537 14.77 -10.75 -4.45
CA TRP A 537 15.10 -11.65 -3.35
C TRP A 537 13.93 -11.71 -2.38
N LYS A 538 13.62 -12.91 -1.89
CA LYS A 538 12.50 -13.11 -0.97
C LYS A 538 12.84 -14.04 0.18
N ARG A 539 12.91 -13.46 1.38
CA ARG A 539 13.01 -14.19 2.65
C ARG A 539 11.63 -14.54 3.20
N SER A 540 10.90 -15.47 2.58
CA SER A 540 9.53 -15.81 2.98
C SER A 540 9.14 -17.27 2.73
N LYS A 541 8.38 -17.86 3.67
CA LYS A 541 7.73 -19.18 3.53
C LYS A 541 6.46 -19.15 2.66
N LYS A 542 5.98 -17.97 2.28
CA LYS A 542 4.63 -17.78 1.67
C LYS A 542 4.65 -17.66 0.14
N VAL A 543 5.80 -17.88 -0.49
CA VAL A 543 5.97 -17.67 -1.93
C VAL A 543 5.87 -18.98 -2.71
N VAL A 544 6.48 -20.05 -2.20
CA VAL A 544 6.54 -21.37 -2.83
C VAL A 544 6.09 -22.45 -1.86
N ASP A 545 5.48 -23.50 -2.40
CA ASP A 545 5.30 -24.76 -1.70
C ASP A 545 6.65 -25.49 -1.73
N THR A 546 7.26 -25.73 -0.56
CA THR A 546 8.60 -26.33 -0.48
C THR A 546 8.63 -27.81 -0.88
N TYR A 547 7.48 -28.50 -0.90
CA TYR A 547 7.40 -29.89 -1.32
C TYR A 547 7.39 -30.02 -2.85
N SER A 548 6.64 -29.18 -3.55
CA SER A 548 6.59 -29.19 -5.02
C SER A 548 7.61 -28.27 -5.68
N GLY A 549 8.05 -27.21 -4.98
CA GLY A 549 8.82 -26.09 -5.54
C GLY A 549 7.98 -25.10 -6.36
N GLU A 550 6.68 -25.33 -6.45
CA GLU A 550 5.77 -24.50 -7.25
C GLU A 550 5.30 -23.25 -6.49
N PRO A 551 4.96 -22.17 -7.20
CA PRO A 551 4.49 -20.94 -6.55
C PRO A 551 3.13 -21.11 -5.90
N ILE A 552 2.92 -20.47 -4.74
CA ILE A 552 1.63 -20.44 -4.06
C ILE A 552 0.77 -19.35 -4.71
N THR A 553 -0.10 -19.75 -5.63
CA THR A 553 -0.98 -18.85 -6.40
C THR A 553 -2.41 -18.75 -5.87
N ILE A 554 -2.80 -19.64 -4.95
CA ILE A 554 -4.17 -19.73 -4.41
C ILE A 554 -4.17 -19.33 -2.94
N ASP A 555 -5.05 -18.39 -2.56
CA ASP A 555 -5.28 -18.01 -1.16
C ASP A 555 -6.31 -18.96 -0.53
N THR A 556 -5.90 -19.68 0.52
CA THR A 556 -6.75 -20.70 1.17
C THR A 556 -7.95 -20.13 1.93
N TRP A 557 -7.97 -18.82 2.17
CA TRP A 557 -9.07 -18.12 2.84
C TRP A 557 -10.01 -17.42 1.85
N GLY A 558 -9.74 -17.53 0.54
CA GLY A 558 -10.55 -16.94 -0.52
C GLY A 558 -10.39 -15.42 -0.63
N ASN A 559 -9.33 -14.85 -0.07
CA ASN A 559 -9.04 -13.42 -0.24
C ASN A 559 -8.62 -13.15 -1.69
N LYS A 560 -9.18 -12.09 -2.29
CA LYS A 560 -8.92 -11.68 -3.67
C LYS A 560 -8.75 -10.18 -3.76
N GLY A 561 -8.24 -9.70 -4.89
CA GLY A 561 -8.13 -8.28 -5.18
C GLY A 561 -9.48 -7.56 -5.31
N VAL A 562 -9.45 -6.24 -5.42
CA VAL A 562 -10.62 -5.38 -5.71
C VAL A 562 -10.56 -4.81 -7.13
N GLY A 563 -11.65 -4.15 -7.54
CA GLY A 563 -11.75 -3.56 -8.88
C GLY A 563 -11.58 -4.60 -9.99
N GLN A 564 -10.71 -4.33 -10.96
CA GLN A 564 -10.41 -5.29 -12.03
C GLN A 564 -9.45 -6.40 -11.62
N LEU A 565 -8.92 -6.40 -10.38
CA LEU A 565 -8.06 -7.48 -9.86
C LEU A 565 -8.82 -8.52 -9.03
N ARG A 566 -10.16 -8.51 -9.09
CA ARG A 566 -11.04 -9.43 -8.34
C ARG A 566 -10.86 -10.90 -8.66
N ASP A 567 -10.25 -11.24 -9.79
CA ASP A 567 -9.92 -12.62 -10.16
C ASP A 567 -8.58 -13.10 -9.58
N ILE A 568 -7.75 -12.20 -9.04
CA ILE A 568 -6.43 -12.52 -8.49
C ILE A 568 -6.54 -12.82 -6.99
N ASP A 569 -6.11 -14.02 -6.59
CA ASP A 569 -6.00 -14.40 -5.18
C ASP A 569 -4.89 -13.62 -4.46
N ASP A 570 -5.15 -13.30 -3.19
CA ASP A 570 -4.24 -12.54 -2.33
C ASP A 570 -3.09 -13.41 -1.78
N THR A 571 -2.14 -13.77 -2.64
CA THR A 571 -0.92 -14.47 -2.24
C THR A 571 0.31 -13.57 -2.36
N SER A 572 1.35 -13.86 -1.59
CA SER A 572 2.62 -13.14 -1.70
C SER A 572 3.18 -13.22 -3.13
N PHE A 573 3.11 -14.39 -3.77
CA PHE A 573 3.54 -14.56 -5.15
C PHE A 573 2.77 -13.65 -6.12
N ASN A 574 1.43 -13.65 -6.06
CA ASN A 574 0.60 -12.83 -6.95
C ASN A 574 0.85 -11.33 -6.77
N ARG A 575 1.03 -10.85 -5.53
CA ARG A 575 1.42 -9.46 -5.26
C ARG A 575 2.77 -9.11 -5.88
N TYR A 576 3.76 -10.00 -5.79
CA TYR A 576 5.07 -9.78 -6.42
C TYR A 576 5.01 -9.83 -7.95
N CYS A 577 4.12 -10.64 -8.54
CA CYS A 577 3.87 -10.62 -9.99
C CYS A 577 3.41 -9.25 -10.47
N LEU A 578 2.48 -8.62 -9.75
CA LEU A 578 2.02 -7.26 -10.05
C LEU A 578 3.15 -6.23 -9.86
N GLN A 579 3.94 -6.38 -8.79
CA GLN A 579 5.05 -5.47 -8.49
C GLN A 579 6.13 -5.49 -9.56
N GLN A 580 6.60 -6.68 -9.95
CA GLN A 580 7.58 -6.81 -11.02
C GLN A 580 7.01 -6.40 -12.38
N SER A 581 5.71 -6.62 -12.62
CA SER A 581 5.05 -6.13 -13.84
C SER A 581 5.05 -4.60 -13.90
N LEU A 582 4.85 -3.89 -12.78
CA LEU A 582 5.02 -2.43 -12.73
C LEU A 582 6.48 -2.03 -13.01
N TYR A 583 7.45 -2.68 -12.37
CA TYR A 583 8.87 -2.37 -12.61
C TYR A 583 9.28 -2.59 -14.07
N ARG A 584 8.83 -3.68 -14.69
CA ARG A 584 9.05 -3.93 -16.11
C ARG A 584 8.43 -2.85 -16.98
N TYR A 585 7.18 -2.46 -16.72
CA TYR A 585 6.52 -1.37 -17.45
C TYR A 585 7.34 -0.07 -17.36
N ILE A 586 7.78 0.30 -16.15
CA ILE A 586 8.59 1.50 -15.89
C ILE A 586 9.92 1.45 -16.65
N LEU A 587 10.63 0.32 -16.58
CA LEU A 587 11.93 0.16 -17.23
C LEU A 587 11.83 0.20 -18.76
N GLU A 588 10.83 -0.48 -19.33
CA GLU A 588 10.62 -0.51 -20.78
C GLU A 588 10.22 0.88 -21.30
N LYS A 589 9.35 1.61 -20.57
CA LYS A 589 8.83 2.91 -20.97
C LYS A 589 9.81 4.07 -20.74
N ASN A 590 10.38 4.17 -19.52
CA ASN A 590 11.08 5.39 -19.07
C ASN A 590 12.60 5.25 -19.06
N TYR A 591 13.12 4.01 -19.11
CA TYR A 591 14.55 3.72 -19.08
C TYR A 591 15.05 3.06 -20.37
N ASN A 592 14.13 2.72 -21.30
CA ASN A 592 14.44 2.07 -22.57
C ASN A 592 15.20 0.74 -22.40
N LEU A 593 14.89 -0.01 -21.32
CA LEU A 593 15.43 -1.34 -21.07
C LEU A 593 14.41 -2.41 -21.46
N LYS A 594 14.77 -3.27 -22.41
CA LYS A 594 13.95 -4.43 -22.78
C LYS A 594 14.12 -5.56 -21.75
N ILE A 595 13.05 -5.87 -21.03
CA ILE A 595 13.06 -6.94 -20.03
C ILE A 595 12.68 -8.26 -20.70
N SER A 596 13.58 -9.24 -20.61
CA SER A 596 13.41 -10.58 -21.15
C SER A 596 12.66 -11.45 -20.16
N ASN A 597 13.18 -11.58 -18.93
CA ASN A 597 12.61 -12.41 -17.89
C ASN A 597 12.56 -11.69 -16.54
N MET A 598 11.74 -12.22 -15.65
CA MET A 598 11.54 -11.73 -14.29
C MET A 598 11.51 -12.94 -13.37
N PHE A 599 12.20 -12.87 -12.23
CA PHE A 599 12.32 -13.98 -11.31
C PHE A 599 12.17 -13.53 -9.86
N LEU A 600 11.58 -14.41 -9.05
CA LEU A 600 11.72 -14.38 -7.59
C LEU A 600 12.74 -15.43 -7.19
N VAL A 601 13.60 -15.08 -6.24
CA VAL A 601 14.55 -16.02 -5.64
C VAL A 601 14.24 -16.13 -4.15
N VAL A 602 13.66 -17.27 -3.77
CA VAL A 602 13.22 -17.52 -2.40
C VAL A 602 14.36 -18.12 -1.58
N LEU A 603 14.73 -17.40 -0.53
CA LEU A 603 15.85 -17.67 0.37
C LEU A 603 15.32 -17.73 1.80
N TYR A 604 14.86 -18.89 2.25
CA TYR A 604 14.32 -19.05 3.59
C TYR A 604 15.14 -20.09 4.39
N PRO A 605 15.57 -19.80 5.63
CA PRO A 605 16.48 -20.69 6.39
C PRO A 605 16.10 -22.15 6.48
N ASP A 606 14.79 -22.43 6.58
CA ASP A 606 14.27 -23.80 6.75
C ASP A 606 14.23 -24.59 5.43
N ASN A 607 14.54 -23.95 4.30
CA ASN A 607 14.56 -24.62 3.00
C ASN A 607 15.86 -25.41 2.82
N ASP A 608 15.77 -26.55 2.16
CA ASP A 608 16.93 -27.37 1.80
C ASP A 608 17.71 -26.83 0.58
N ARG A 609 17.07 -25.96 -0.21
CA ARG A 609 17.62 -25.30 -1.40
C ARG A 609 16.95 -23.95 -1.64
N TYR A 610 17.57 -23.13 -2.49
CA TYR A 610 16.88 -21.97 -3.05
C TYR A 610 15.78 -22.39 -4.02
N TYR A 611 14.79 -21.51 -4.21
CA TYR A 611 13.80 -21.65 -5.28
C TYR A 611 13.85 -20.42 -6.19
N LYS A 612 14.17 -20.62 -7.47
CA LYS A 612 14.07 -19.60 -8.52
C LYS A 612 12.76 -19.80 -9.27
N VAL A 613 11.88 -18.81 -9.19
CA VAL A 613 10.53 -18.88 -9.73
C VAL A 613 10.36 -17.85 -10.86
N PRO A 614 9.90 -18.24 -12.05
CA PRO A 614 9.59 -17.29 -13.12
C PRO A 614 8.35 -16.46 -12.78
N VAL A 615 8.40 -15.17 -13.10
CA VAL A 615 7.30 -14.22 -12.87
C VAL A 615 6.66 -13.85 -14.21
N PRO A 616 5.35 -14.10 -14.40
CA PRO A 616 4.67 -13.71 -15.62
C PRO A 616 4.51 -12.18 -15.69
N TYR A 617 4.69 -11.62 -16.88
CA TYR A 617 4.38 -10.21 -17.11
C TYR A 617 2.89 -10.01 -17.31
N GLN A 618 2.27 -9.28 -16.38
CA GLN A 618 0.85 -8.96 -16.39
C GLN A 618 0.64 -7.49 -16.81
N LYS A 619 0.98 -7.18 -18.07
CA LYS A 619 0.97 -5.80 -18.59
C LYS A 619 -0.36 -5.09 -18.37
N ASP A 620 -1.48 -5.72 -18.72
CA ASP A 620 -2.81 -5.10 -18.61
C ASP A 620 -3.17 -4.80 -17.15
N ARG A 621 -2.69 -5.62 -16.20
CA ARG A 621 -2.89 -5.39 -14.76
C ARG A 621 -2.04 -4.24 -14.26
N ALA A 622 -0.78 -4.15 -14.71
CA ALA A 622 0.10 -3.02 -14.42
C ALA A 622 -0.49 -1.70 -14.94
N GLU A 623 -0.96 -1.67 -16.20
CA GLU A 623 -1.63 -0.50 -16.77
C GLU A 623 -2.90 -0.14 -16.02
N TYR A 624 -3.72 -1.13 -15.62
CA TYR A 624 -4.91 -0.88 -14.81
C TYR A 624 -4.54 -0.21 -13.47
N ILE A 625 -3.55 -0.75 -12.75
CA ILE A 625 -3.08 -0.18 -11.48
C ILE A 625 -2.66 1.27 -11.67
N LEU A 626 -1.86 1.56 -12.71
CA LEU A 626 -1.39 2.90 -13.02
C LEU A 626 -2.53 3.88 -13.31
N ARG A 627 -3.56 3.46 -14.05
CA ARG A 627 -4.74 4.30 -14.33
C ARG A 627 -5.58 4.64 -13.10
N THR A 628 -5.37 3.95 -11.98
CA THR A 628 -6.08 4.27 -10.73
C THR A 628 -5.43 5.40 -9.91
N LEU A 629 -4.33 5.97 -10.41
CA LEU A 629 -3.54 7.05 -9.80
C LEU A 629 -3.78 8.40 -10.48
#